data_AF-A0A9E2YD01-F1
#
_entry.id   AF-A0A9E2YD01-F1
#
_cell.length_a   1.000
_cell.length_b   1.000
_cell.length_c   1.000
_cell.angle_alpha   90.00
_cell.angle_beta   90.00
_cell.angle_gamma   90.00
#
_symmetry.space_group_name_H-M   'P 1'
#
loop_
_entity.id
_entity.type
_entity.pdbx_description
1 polymer ?
#
loop_
_entity_poly.entity_id
_entity_poly.type
_entity_poly.pdbx_seq_one_letter_code
_entity_poly.pdbx_strand_id
1 'polypeptide(L)'
;MRVPDPNQFDGPVHLRMKDDADWTEVPPQFVTGYGRSVGLADMAYAIRSSRPHRASLEQAFAVLDLMQAFLDSSMVGKTITPVSRYTRPKPMPADLPFGTLDR
;
A
#
# COMPACT_ATOMS: atom_id res chain seq x y z
N MET A 1 -2.22 12.50 12.49
CA MET A 1 -2.42 11.03 12.40
C MET A 1 -1.24 10.34 13.06
N ARG A 2 -1.48 9.30 13.86
CA ARG A 2 -0.46 8.39 14.39
C ARG A 2 -0.77 7.00 13.87
N VAL A 3 0.24 6.34 13.32
CA VAL A 3 0.16 4.98 12.76
C VAL A 3 0.96 4.01 13.62
N PRO A 4 0.62 2.70 13.61
CA PRO A 4 1.39 1.69 14.31
C PRO A 4 2.80 1.51 13.70
N ASP A 5 3.63 0.72 14.39
CA ASP A 5 4.96 0.33 13.91
C ASP A 5 4.87 -0.24 12.48
N PRO A 6 5.58 0.33 11.49
CA PRO A 6 5.49 -0.11 10.10
C PRO A 6 6.06 -1.51 9.86
N ASN A 7 6.78 -2.09 10.82
CA ASN A 7 7.22 -3.48 10.76
C ASN A 7 6.15 -4.48 11.23
N GLN A 8 5.08 -3.98 11.85
CA GLN A 8 3.87 -4.71 12.20
C GLN A 8 2.80 -4.49 11.11
N PHE A 9 1.85 -5.43 10.98
CA PHE A 9 0.81 -5.40 9.95
C PHE A 9 -0.56 -4.95 10.45
N ASP A 10 -0.68 -4.89 11.77
CA ASP A 10 -1.87 -4.48 12.49
C ASP A 10 -1.50 -3.43 13.52
N GLY A 11 -2.52 -2.87 14.16
CA GLY A 11 -2.36 -1.96 15.28
C GLY A 11 -3.26 -0.74 15.17
N PRO A 12 -3.40 -0.01 16.28
CA PRO A 12 -4.37 1.07 16.37
C PRO A 12 -3.90 2.29 15.57
N VAL A 13 -4.78 2.77 14.69
CA VAL A 13 -4.59 4.06 14.02
C VAL A 13 -5.28 5.12 14.86
N HIS A 14 -4.61 6.24 15.09
CA HIS A 14 -5.19 7.35 15.83
C HIS A 14 -5.28 8.60 14.97
N LEU A 15 -6.42 9.26 15.03
CA LEU A 15 -6.67 10.57 14.44
C LEU A 15 -6.78 11.63 15.53
N ARG A 16 -6.28 12.82 15.21
CA ARG A 16 -6.51 14.02 16.00
C ARG A 16 -6.71 15.14 15.01
N MET A 17 -7.93 15.63 14.95
CA MET A 17 -8.29 16.79 14.15
C MET A 17 -7.79 18.07 14.84
N LYS A 18 -7.88 19.20 14.15
CA LYS A 18 -7.35 20.48 14.64
C LYS A 18 -7.95 20.88 16.00
N ASP A 19 -9.23 20.60 16.21
CA ASP A 19 -10.00 21.03 17.38
C ASP A 19 -10.16 19.92 18.43
N ASP A 20 -9.59 18.74 18.19
CA ASP A 20 -9.64 17.63 19.14
C ASP A 20 -8.64 17.86 20.29
N ALA A 21 -9.11 17.75 21.53
CA ALA A 21 -8.25 17.82 22.71
C ALA A 21 -7.27 16.64 22.80
N ASP A 22 -7.71 15.45 22.38
CA ASP A 22 -6.97 14.20 22.47
C ASP A 22 -7.06 13.37 21.18
N TRP A 23 -6.22 12.33 21.11
CA TRP A 23 -6.24 11.36 20.02
C TRP A 23 -7.41 10.40 20.14
N THR A 24 -8.12 10.16 19.04
CA THR A 24 -9.17 9.16 18.94
C THR A 24 -8.68 7.98 18.11
N GLU A 25 -8.80 6.76 18.65
CA GLU A 25 -8.55 5.53 17.89
C GLU A 25 -9.64 5.34 16.84
N VAL A 26 -9.24 4.99 15.62
CA VAL A 26 -10.16 4.65 14.53
C VAL A 26 -10.04 3.17 14.17
N PRO A 27 -11.17 2.47 13.97
CA PRO A 27 -11.14 1.05 13.63
C PRO A 27 -10.48 0.84 12.25
N PRO A 28 -9.75 -0.28 12.07
CA PRO A 28 -9.24 -0.67 10.75
C PRO A 28 -10.37 -0.79 9.73
N GLN A 29 -10.16 -0.26 8.53
CA GLN A 29 -11.12 -0.38 7.43
C GLN A 29 -10.98 -1.69 6.65
N PHE A 30 -9.89 -2.43 6.84
CA PHE A 30 -9.60 -3.68 6.15
C PHE A 30 -9.32 -4.79 7.17
N VAL A 31 -9.44 -6.03 6.71
CA VAL A 31 -9.18 -7.24 7.49
C VAL A 31 -7.78 -7.23 8.07
N THR A 32 -7.70 -7.44 9.38
CA THR A 32 -6.44 -7.55 10.15
C THR A 32 -5.91 -8.98 10.17
N GLY A 33 -4.64 -9.16 10.56
CA GLY A 33 -4.01 -10.47 10.76
C GLY A 33 -3.23 -10.99 9.54
N TYR A 34 -3.22 -10.25 8.43
CA TYR A 34 -2.35 -10.55 7.29
C TYR A 34 -0.89 -10.19 7.59
N GLY A 35 0.04 -10.82 6.86
CA GLY A 35 1.47 -10.54 6.96
C GLY A 35 2.12 -10.39 5.58
N ARG A 36 3.45 -10.47 5.55
CA ARG A 36 4.27 -10.29 4.33
C ARG A 36 3.84 -11.17 3.14
N SER A 37 3.23 -12.32 3.39
CA SER A 37 2.89 -13.30 2.34
C SER A 37 1.58 -13.03 1.59
N VAL A 38 0.73 -12.09 2.04
CA VAL A 38 -0.58 -11.85 1.41
C VAL A 38 -0.47 -11.42 -0.05
N GLY A 39 0.56 -10.63 -0.40
CA GLY A 39 0.79 -10.20 -1.78
C GLY A 39 1.13 -11.35 -2.73
N LEU A 40 1.84 -12.37 -2.25
CA LEU A 40 2.15 -13.57 -3.03
C LEU A 40 0.88 -14.42 -3.25
N ALA A 41 0.05 -14.55 -2.21
CA ALA A 41 -1.22 -15.25 -2.31
C ALA A 41 -2.19 -14.55 -3.29
N ASP A 42 -2.28 -13.21 -3.24
CA ASP A 42 -3.06 -12.40 -4.21
C ASP A 42 -2.60 -12.65 -5.64
N MET A 43 -1.29 -12.66 -5.88
CA MET A 43 -0.71 -12.91 -7.20
C MET A 43 -1.06 -14.31 -7.70
N ALA A 44 -0.93 -15.35 -6.87
CA ALA A 44 -1.29 -16.71 -7.25
C ALA A 44 -2.79 -16.85 -7.57
N TYR A 45 -3.66 -16.19 -6.80
CA TYR A 45 -5.10 -16.15 -7.09
C TYR A 45 -5.39 -15.44 -8.41
N ALA A 46 -4.77 -14.28 -8.63
CA ALA A 46 -4.94 -13.47 -9.82
C ALA A 46 -4.57 -14.24 -11.10
N ILE A 47 -3.45 -14.97 -11.07
CA ILE A 47 -3.01 -15.84 -12.18
C ILE A 47 -4.05 -16.92 -12.45
N ARG A 48 -4.57 -17.57 -11.41
CA ARG A 48 -5.58 -18.63 -11.54
C ARG A 48 -6.93 -18.13 -12.06
N SER A 49 -7.32 -16.91 -11.71
CA SER A 49 -8.60 -16.31 -12.13
C SER A 49 -8.50 -15.39 -13.34
N SER A 50 -7.29 -15.20 -13.91
CA SER A 50 -7.03 -14.32 -15.04
C SER A 50 -7.41 -12.85 -14.80
N ARG A 51 -7.32 -12.37 -13.55
CA ARG A 51 -7.35 -10.92 -13.25
C ARG A 51 -5.92 -10.36 -13.18
N PRO A 52 -5.72 -9.06 -13.40
CA PRO A 52 -4.45 -8.42 -13.09
C PRO A 52 -4.09 -8.60 -11.60
N HIS A 53 -2.86 -9.00 -11.32
CA HIS A 53 -2.33 -9.04 -9.95
C HIS A 53 -2.04 -7.62 -9.45
N ARG A 54 -2.27 -7.36 -8.15
CA ARG A 54 -2.10 -6.01 -7.58
C ARG A 54 -0.63 -5.59 -7.53
N ALA A 55 0.26 -6.52 -7.20
CA ALA A 55 1.70 -6.29 -7.24
C ALA A 55 2.22 -6.42 -8.69
N SER A 56 1.92 -5.44 -9.55
CA SER A 56 2.28 -5.48 -10.97
C SER A 56 3.72 -5.04 -11.24
N LEU A 57 4.27 -5.44 -12.40
CA LEU A 57 5.60 -5.03 -12.85
C LEU A 57 5.66 -3.52 -13.07
N GLU A 58 4.61 -2.93 -13.66
CA GLU A 58 4.52 -1.49 -13.93
C GLU A 58 4.55 -0.69 -12.64
N GLN A 59 3.87 -1.16 -11.58
CA GLN A 59 3.95 -0.52 -10.28
C GLN A 59 5.35 -0.65 -9.67
N ALA A 60 5.98 -1.83 -9.77
CA ALA A 60 7.34 -2.03 -9.27
C ALA A 60 8.36 -1.13 -9.99
N PHE A 61 8.25 -1.02 -11.32
CA PHE A 61 9.08 -0.12 -12.11
C PHE A 61 8.84 1.35 -11.75
N ALA A 62 7.59 1.75 -11.49
CA ALA A 62 7.31 3.12 -11.06
C ALA A 62 7.93 3.49 -9.71
N VAL A 63 7.99 2.53 -8.77
CA VAL A 63 8.71 2.72 -7.50
C VAL A 63 10.20 2.86 -7.75
N LEU A 64 10.79 2.04 -8.62
CA LEU A 64 12.21 2.14 -8.97
C LEU A 64 12.55 3.50 -9.60
N ASP A 65 11.73 3.97 -10.54
CA ASP A 65 11.89 5.26 -11.19
C ASP A 65 11.79 6.43 -10.18
N LEU A 66 10.85 6.35 -9.23
CA LEU A 66 10.79 7.29 -8.11
C LEU A 66 12.07 7.28 -7.25
N MET A 67 12.57 6.10 -6.90
CA MET A 67 13.80 5.96 -6.12
C MET A 67 14.99 6.60 -6.85
N GLN A 68 15.12 6.38 -8.15
CA GLN A 68 16.15 7.00 -8.97
C GLN A 68 15.98 8.52 -9.04
N ALA A 69 14.77 9.02 -9.26
CA ALA A 69 14.48 10.45 -9.32
C ALA A 69 14.83 11.18 -8.01
N PHE A 70 14.67 10.53 -6.85
CA PHE A 70 15.10 11.09 -5.57
C PHE A 70 16.62 11.24 -5.48
N LEU A 71 17.38 10.25 -5.95
CA LEU A 71 18.85 10.31 -6.00
C LEU A 71 19.29 11.44 -6.93
N ASP A 72 18.73 11.48 -8.15
CA ASP A 72 19.07 12.50 -9.15
C ASP A 72 18.75 13.91 -8.64
N SER A 73 17.56 14.09 -8.06
CA SER A 73 17.11 15.34 -7.44
C SER A 73 18.08 15.82 -6.36
N SER A 74 18.54 14.91 -5.50
CA SER A 74 19.51 15.22 -4.44
C SER A 74 20.87 15.63 -5.00
N MET A 75 21.31 15.03 -6.11
CA MET A 75 22.61 15.36 -6.72
C MET A 75 22.59 16.72 -7.41
N VAL A 76 21.49 17.08 -8.07
CA VAL A 76 21.40 18.33 -8.86
C VAL A 76 20.75 19.49 -8.12
N GLY A 77 20.17 19.25 -6.94
CA GLY A 77 19.48 20.25 -6.12
C GLY A 77 18.19 20.77 -6.76
N LYS A 78 17.51 19.98 -7.59
CA LYS A 78 16.28 20.36 -8.29
C LYS A 78 15.30 19.20 -8.31
N THR A 79 14.01 19.52 -8.27
CA THR A 79 12.93 18.54 -8.44
C THR A 79 13.02 17.84 -9.80
N ILE A 80 13.03 16.51 -9.79
CA ILE A 80 12.95 15.66 -10.98
C ILE A 80 11.58 15.01 -11.03
N THR A 81 10.91 15.08 -12.19
CA THR A 81 9.65 14.41 -12.43
C THR A 81 9.92 13.01 -12.99
N PRO A 82 9.51 11.93 -12.30
CA PRO A 82 9.60 10.56 -12.82
C PRO A 82 8.77 10.39 -14.10
N VAL A 83 9.20 9.51 -15.00
CA VAL A 83 8.59 9.30 -16.31
C VAL A 83 7.68 8.07 -16.37
N SER A 84 7.87 7.15 -15.44
CA SER A 84 7.09 5.93 -15.31
C SER A 84 5.60 6.22 -15.09
N ARG A 85 4.77 5.38 -15.69
CA ARG A 85 3.32 5.41 -15.53
C ARG A 85 2.85 4.00 -15.24
N TYR A 86 1.86 3.90 -14.35
CA TYR A 86 1.18 2.65 -14.09
C TYR A 86 -0.27 2.93 -13.74
N THR A 87 -1.14 1.95 -14.03
CA THR A 87 -2.52 2.00 -13.59
C THR A 87 -2.55 1.52 -12.14
N ARG A 88 -2.96 2.40 -11.22
CA ARG A 88 -3.13 2.02 -9.81
C ARG A 88 -4.18 0.89 -9.72
N PRO A 89 -3.81 -0.29 -9.19
CA PRO A 89 -4.75 -1.41 -9.04
C PRO A 89 -5.83 -1.07 -8.01
N LYS A 90 -6.99 -1.73 -8.13
CA LYS A 90 -8.04 -1.64 -7.09
C LYS A 90 -7.50 -2.20 -5.76
N PRO A 91 -7.86 -1.60 -4.61
CA PRO A 91 -7.54 -2.20 -3.31
C PRO A 91 -8.20 -3.57 -3.16
N MET A 92 -7.75 -4.35 -2.18
CA MET A 92 -8.46 -5.56 -1.75
C MET A 92 -9.83 -5.16 -1.18
N PRO A 93 -10.92 -5.90 -1.45
CA PRO A 93 -12.20 -5.58 -0.85
C PRO A 93 -12.13 -5.66 0.68
N ALA A 94 -12.69 -4.64 1.34
CA ALA A 94 -12.64 -4.47 2.80
C ALA A 94 -13.46 -5.51 3.57
N ASP A 95 -14.48 -6.07 2.92
CA ASP A 95 -15.49 -6.97 3.46
C ASP A 95 -15.15 -8.45 3.29
N LEU A 96 -13.97 -8.79 2.74
CA LEU A 96 -13.54 -10.18 2.63
C LEU A 96 -13.33 -10.80 4.03
N PRO A 97 -13.73 -12.06 4.26
CA PRO A 97 -13.32 -12.79 5.45
C PRO A 97 -11.79 -13.00 5.49
N PHE A 98 -11.22 -13.07 6.69
CA PHE A 98 -9.79 -13.42 6.87
C PHE A 98 -9.45 -14.76 6.20
N GLY A 99 -8.31 -14.79 5.50
CA GLY A 99 -7.85 -15.95 4.76
C GLY A 99 -8.48 -16.14 3.38
N THR A 100 -9.31 -15.19 2.93
CA THR A 100 -9.93 -15.22 1.60
C THR A 100 -9.41 -14.12 0.69
N LEU A 101 -9.43 -14.38 -0.62
CA LEU A 101 -8.99 -13.46 -1.68
C LEU A 101 -10.04 -13.37 -2.77
N ASP A 102 -10.15 -12.20 -3.38
CA ASP A 102 -11.03 -11.96 -4.52
C ASP A 102 -10.52 -12.66 -5.79
N ARG A 103 -11.48 -13.16 -6.56
CA ARG A 103 -11.26 -13.80 -7.86
C ARG A 103 -11.12 -12.75 -8.94
#